data_AF-A0A257NG00-F1
#
_entry.id   AF-A0A257NG00-F1
#
_cell.length_a   1.000
_cell.length_b   1.000
_cell.length_c   1.000
_cell.angle_alpha   90.00
_cell.angle_beta   90.00
_cell.angle_gamma   90.00
#
_symmetry.space_group_name_H-M   'P 1'
#
loop_
_entity.id
_entity.type
_entity.pdbx_description
1 polymer ?
#
loop_
_entity_poly.entity_id
_entity_poly.type
_entity_poly.pdbx_seq_one_letter_code
_entity_poly.pdbx_strand_id
1 'polypeptide(L)'
;MSLFNIGGRFFWASLSDLLGRKITFFVFFVLGGLLYISIPSIANTGNKLLFVSAFCVILSMYGGGFSTVPAYLADLFGTQMVGAIHGRLLTAWATAGILGPVIVNYMRDYQLSLGLPRAQVYNQTMMILAGLLMIGLMCNLLIRPVADKWFMTAEELAEEKRHARELIAEDEVHSSADKGQGRDAVKPTHPAVVWLVWTIVIIPLSWGVYKTLINAAKFFI
;
A
#
# COMPACT_ATOMS: atom_id res chain seq x y z
N MET A 1 11.51 -8.87 -10.84
CA MET A 1 10.98 -8.00 -9.76
C MET A 1 9.60 -8.45 -9.26
N SER A 2 8.59 -8.63 -10.11
CA SER A 2 7.23 -9.03 -9.67
C SER A 2 7.17 -10.39 -8.95
N LEU A 3 8.02 -11.36 -9.33
CA LEU A 3 8.11 -12.66 -8.67
C LEU A 3 8.49 -12.55 -7.18
N PHE A 4 9.44 -11.68 -6.83
CA PHE A 4 9.83 -11.43 -5.44
C PHE A 4 8.76 -10.70 -4.64
N ASN A 5 7.94 -9.86 -5.30
CA ASN A 5 6.81 -9.21 -4.65
C ASN A 5 5.71 -10.22 -4.29
N ILE A 6 5.36 -11.11 -5.23
CA ILE A 6 4.37 -12.17 -5.00
C ILE A 6 4.91 -13.19 -4.01
N GLY A 7 6.14 -13.67 -4.20
CA GLY A 7 6.79 -14.61 -3.28
C GLY A 7 6.95 -14.05 -1.88
N GLY A 8 7.27 -12.76 -1.76
CA GLY A 8 7.34 -12.04 -0.50
C GLY A 8 6.00 -12.00 0.25
N ARG A 9 4.87 -11.83 -0.46
CA ARG A 9 3.54 -11.86 0.19
C ARG A 9 3.30 -13.16 0.93
N PHE A 10 3.60 -14.30 0.32
CA PHE A 10 3.43 -15.62 0.93
C PHE A 10 4.47 -15.88 2.01
N PHE A 11 5.75 -15.66 1.70
CA PHE A 11 6.85 -15.93 2.63
C PHE A 11 6.69 -15.13 3.93
N TRP A 12 6.45 -13.82 3.82
CA TRP A 12 6.33 -12.96 4.98
C TRP A 12 4.99 -13.08 5.68
N ALA A 13 3.90 -13.44 5.00
CA ALA A 13 2.64 -13.76 5.66
C ALA A 13 2.80 -14.98 6.57
N SER A 14 3.32 -16.09 6.03
CA SER A 14 3.58 -17.31 6.80
C SER A 14 4.58 -17.06 7.94
N LEU A 15 5.66 -16.32 7.67
CA LEU A 15 6.65 -15.98 8.68
C LEU A 15 6.05 -15.07 9.77
N SER A 16 5.11 -14.19 9.42
CA SER A 16 4.46 -13.29 10.38
C SER A 16 3.49 -14.00 11.31
N ASP A 17 2.84 -15.06 10.85
CA ASP A 17 1.98 -15.88 11.71
C ASP A 17 2.83 -16.71 12.71
N LEU A 18 4.09 -17.04 12.37
CA LEU A 18 5.03 -17.75 13.25
C LEU A 18 5.79 -16.84 14.22
N LEU A 19 6.32 -15.70 13.76
CA LEU A 19 7.12 -14.76 14.55
C LEU A 19 6.28 -13.78 15.36
N GLY A 20 5.00 -13.60 15.01
CA GLY A 20 4.13 -12.58 15.57
C GLY A 20 4.18 -11.28 14.78
N ARG A 21 2.99 -10.71 14.54
CA ARG A 21 2.77 -9.63 13.57
C ARG A 21 3.51 -8.33 13.91
N LYS A 22 3.61 -7.98 15.20
CA LYS A 22 4.37 -6.80 15.65
C LYS A 22 5.86 -6.92 15.35
N ILE A 23 6.44 -8.12 15.50
CA ILE A 23 7.87 -8.36 15.24
C ILE A 23 8.15 -8.30 13.74
N THR A 24 7.26 -8.79 12.89
CA THR A 24 7.39 -8.69 11.43
C THR A 24 7.50 -7.24 10.96
N PHE A 25 6.62 -6.35 11.46
CA PHE A 25 6.71 -4.92 11.11
C PHE A 25 7.99 -4.28 11.63
N PHE A 26 8.44 -4.63 12.84
CA PHE A 26 9.73 -4.17 13.36
C PHE A 26 10.89 -4.60 12.45
N VAL A 27 10.91 -5.88 12.03
CA VAL A 27 11.89 -6.40 11.06
C VAL A 27 11.83 -5.65 9.75
N PHE A 28 10.63 -5.33 9.24
CA PHE A 28 10.50 -4.54 8.01
C PHE A 28 11.15 -3.18 8.09
N PHE A 29 10.94 -2.46 9.18
CA PHE A 29 11.53 -1.15 9.38
C PHE A 29 13.05 -1.22 9.59
N VAL A 30 13.55 -2.15 10.42
CA VAL A 30 14.99 -2.28 10.71
C VAL A 30 15.76 -2.79 9.49
N LEU A 31 15.32 -3.90 8.89
CA LEU A 31 15.97 -4.46 7.70
C LEU A 31 15.88 -3.48 6.53
N GLY A 32 14.75 -2.78 6.38
CA GLY A 32 14.55 -1.76 5.35
C GLY A 32 15.52 -0.60 5.54
N GLY A 33 15.62 -0.07 6.77
CA GLY A 33 16.57 1.00 7.11
C GLY A 33 18.02 0.60 6.82
N LEU A 34 18.44 -0.60 7.26
CA LEU A 34 19.78 -1.12 6.98
C LEU A 34 20.07 -1.25 5.48
N LEU A 35 19.10 -1.78 4.72
CA LEU A 35 19.24 -1.91 3.26
C LEU A 35 19.36 -0.54 2.60
N TYR A 36 18.52 0.44 2.96
CA TYR A 36 18.60 1.81 2.42
C TYR A 36 19.94 2.50 2.74
N ILE A 37 20.49 2.30 3.95
CA ILE A 37 21.81 2.82 4.33
C ILE A 37 22.93 2.12 3.54
N SER A 38 22.78 0.83 3.25
CA SER A 38 23.79 0.05 2.53
C SER A 38 23.83 0.33 1.02
N ILE A 39 22.72 0.76 0.41
CA ILE A 39 22.60 1.00 -1.04
C ILE A 39 23.66 1.97 -1.59
N PRO A 40 23.91 3.15 -0.99
CA PRO A 40 24.99 4.06 -1.42
C PRO A 40 26.36 3.39 -1.47
N SER A 41 26.69 2.56 -0.47
CA SER A 41 27.99 1.86 -0.39
C SER A 41 28.10 0.77 -1.47
N ILE A 42 27.03 0.03 -1.71
CA ILE A 42 26.97 -1.01 -2.74
C ILE A 42 27.05 -0.39 -4.14
N ALA A 43 26.39 0.75 -4.36
CA ALA A 43 26.42 1.49 -5.62
C ALA A 43 27.84 1.97 -5.97
N ASN A 44 28.58 2.50 -4.99
CA ASN A 44 29.98 2.92 -5.18
C ASN A 44 30.94 1.76 -5.50
N THR A 45 30.63 0.55 -5.03
CA THR A 45 31.46 -0.65 -5.27
C THR A 45 31.24 -1.24 -6.67
N GLY A 46 30.21 -0.79 -7.40
CA GLY A 46 29.91 -1.27 -8.76
C GLY A 46 29.35 -2.70 -8.84
N ASN A 47 29.06 -3.34 -7.70
CA ASN A 47 28.54 -4.70 -7.66
C ASN A 47 27.03 -4.75 -7.95
N LYS A 48 26.71 -4.90 -9.24
CA LYS A 48 25.33 -5.00 -9.75
C LYS A 48 24.51 -6.10 -9.08
N LEU A 49 25.14 -7.22 -8.69
CA LEU A 49 24.43 -8.35 -8.09
C LEU A 49 23.90 -8.02 -6.69
N LEU A 50 24.74 -7.42 -5.84
CA LEU A 50 24.34 -6.99 -4.50
C LEU A 50 23.31 -5.86 -4.53
N PHE A 51 23.42 -4.97 -5.51
CA PHE A 51 22.44 -3.90 -5.69
C PHE A 51 21.06 -4.48 -6.04
N VAL A 52 20.98 -5.36 -7.03
CA VAL A 52 19.73 -5.98 -7.45
C VAL A 52 19.15 -6.86 -6.34
N SER A 53 19.97 -7.62 -5.61
CA SER A 53 19.49 -8.46 -4.51
C SER A 53 18.88 -7.62 -3.38
N ALA A 54 19.49 -6.49 -3.01
CA ALA A 54 18.94 -5.57 -2.01
C ALA A 54 17.53 -5.08 -2.40
N PHE A 55 17.34 -4.67 -3.66
CA PHE A 55 16.02 -4.28 -4.16
C PHE A 55 15.02 -5.45 -4.21
N CYS A 56 15.47 -6.66 -4.52
CA CYS A 56 14.61 -7.85 -4.44
C CYS A 56 14.11 -8.08 -3.02
N VAL A 57 14.96 -7.91 -2.00
CA VAL A 57 14.55 -8.01 -0.59
C VAL A 57 13.54 -6.92 -0.24
N ILE A 58 13.83 -5.65 -0.57
CA ILE A 58 12.92 -4.52 -0.31
C ILE A 58 11.54 -4.76 -0.96
N LEU A 59 11.52 -5.21 -2.22
CA LEU A 59 10.27 -5.51 -2.93
C LEU A 59 9.50 -6.68 -2.33
N SER A 60 10.19 -7.68 -1.78
CA SER A 60 9.56 -8.78 -1.07
C SER A 60 8.89 -8.30 0.22
N MET A 61 9.53 -7.39 0.95
CA MET A 61 9.01 -6.79 2.19
C MET A 61 7.80 -5.90 1.90
N TYR A 62 7.82 -5.15 0.79
CA TYR A 62 6.65 -4.39 0.35
C TYR A 62 5.43 -5.30 0.13
N GLY A 63 5.64 -6.45 -0.51
CA GLY A 63 4.59 -7.47 -0.65
C GLY A 63 4.12 -8.01 0.70
N GLY A 64 5.06 -8.39 1.57
CA GLY A 64 4.78 -8.92 2.90
C GLY A 64 4.05 -7.95 3.83
N GLY A 65 4.36 -6.65 3.76
CA GLY A 65 3.66 -5.62 4.50
C GLY A 65 2.18 -5.58 4.16
N PHE A 66 1.85 -5.43 2.87
CA PHE A 66 0.45 -5.36 2.44
C PHE A 66 -0.36 -6.64 2.72
N SER A 67 0.26 -7.83 2.70
CA SER A 67 -0.44 -9.07 3.05
C SER A 67 -0.71 -9.20 4.56
N THR A 68 0.15 -8.62 5.40
CA THR A 68 0.05 -8.74 6.87
C THR A 68 -0.68 -7.56 7.54
N VAL A 69 -0.84 -6.41 6.85
CA VAL A 69 -1.53 -5.22 7.40
C VAL A 69 -2.95 -5.52 7.90
N PRO A 70 -3.87 -6.14 7.13
CA PRO A 70 -5.25 -6.34 7.60
C PRO A 70 -5.31 -7.23 8.84
N ALA A 71 -4.46 -8.24 8.89
CA ALA A 71 -4.34 -9.17 9.99
C ALA A 71 -3.75 -8.45 11.23
N TYR A 72 -2.71 -7.64 11.05
CA TYR A 72 -2.14 -6.82 12.12
C TYR A 72 -3.13 -5.79 12.68
N LEU A 73 -3.94 -5.16 11.81
CA LEU A 73 -5.01 -4.25 12.25
C LEU A 73 -6.10 -5.00 13.02
N ALA A 74 -6.47 -6.21 12.59
CA ALA A 74 -7.43 -7.04 13.29
C ALA A 74 -6.96 -7.40 14.71
N ASP A 75 -5.68 -7.66 14.89
CA ASP A 75 -5.12 -7.95 16.21
C ASP A 75 -5.06 -6.71 17.13
N LEU A 76 -4.89 -5.52 16.55
CA LEU A 76 -4.78 -4.27 17.32
C LEU A 76 -6.12 -3.64 17.68
N PHE A 77 -7.09 -3.70 16.77
CA PHE A 77 -8.37 -2.99 16.86
C PHE A 77 -9.58 -3.94 16.95
N GLY A 78 -9.37 -5.25 16.86
CA GLY A 78 -10.43 -6.24 16.77
C GLY A 78 -10.93 -6.45 15.34
N THR A 79 -11.62 -7.58 15.12
CA THR A 79 -12.09 -8.02 13.79
C THR A 79 -13.33 -7.28 13.29
N GLN A 80 -14.00 -6.53 14.16
CA GLN A 80 -15.32 -5.95 13.90
C GLN A 80 -15.28 -4.81 12.86
N MET A 81 -14.26 -3.95 12.91
CA MET A 81 -14.15 -2.73 12.08
C MET A 81 -12.87 -2.66 11.23
N VAL A 82 -12.23 -3.81 10.96
CA VAL A 82 -10.96 -3.88 10.22
C VAL A 82 -11.06 -3.25 8.84
N GLY A 83 -12.18 -3.44 8.14
CA GLY A 83 -12.40 -2.86 6.81
C GLY A 83 -12.40 -1.33 6.82
N ALA A 84 -13.12 -0.70 7.76
CA ALA A 84 -13.19 0.75 7.88
C ALA A 84 -11.83 1.36 8.28
N ILE A 85 -11.13 0.72 9.22
CA ILE A 85 -9.79 1.16 9.67
C ILE A 85 -8.77 0.99 8.53
N HIS A 86 -8.82 -0.13 7.82
CA HIS A 86 -7.96 -0.37 6.66
C HIS A 86 -8.22 0.66 5.55
N GLY A 87 -9.48 1.03 5.29
CA GLY A 87 -9.83 2.11 4.36
C GLY A 87 -9.16 3.45 4.71
N ARG A 88 -9.16 3.84 6.00
CA ARG A 88 -8.44 5.03 6.48
C ARG A 88 -6.92 4.90 6.36
N LEU A 89 -6.38 3.70 6.51
CA LEU A 89 -4.96 3.45 6.26
C LEU A 89 -4.63 3.61 4.78
N LEU A 90 -5.49 3.16 3.86
CA LEU A 90 -5.29 3.31 2.43
C LEU A 90 -5.35 4.78 1.97
N THR A 91 -6.20 5.61 2.58
CA THR A 91 -6.20 7.05 2.29
C THR A 91 -4.91 7.71 2.75
N ALA A 92 -4.43 7.39 3.96
CA ALA A 92 -3.13 7.88 4.45
C ALA A 92 -1.97 7.42 3.55
N TRP A 93 -2.00 6.17 3.07
CA TRP A 93 -1.02 5.64 2.12
C TRP A 93 -1.05 6.40 0.79
N ALA A 94 -2.23 6.69 0.24
CA ALA A 94 -2.37 7.49 -0.98
C ALA A 94 -1.80 8.91 -0.78
N THR A 95 -2.08 9.57 0.35
CA THR A 95 -1.50 10.87 0.69
C THR A 95 0.02 10.80 0.77
N ALA A 96 0.58 9.77 1.40
CA ALA A 96 2.02 9.54 1.45
C ALA A 96 2.62 9.33 0.04
N GLY A 97 1.89 8.66 -0.86
CA GLY A 97 2.29 8.47 -2.26
C GLY A 97 2.36 9.78 -3.06
N ILE A 98 1.57 10.78 -2.70
CA ILE A 98 1.63 12.13 -3.30
C ILE A 98 2.77 12.95 -2.66
N LEU A 99 2.88 12.94 -1.33
CA LEU A 99 3.86 13.74 -0.60
C LEU A 99 5.30 13.24 -0.80
N GLY A 100 5.51 11.93 -0.92
CA GLY A 100 6.84 11.33 -1.06
C GLY A 100 7.65 11.90 -2.23
N PRO A 101 7.14 11.82 -3.48
CA PRO A 101 7.80 12.40 -4.64
C PRO A 101 8.00 13.92 -4.53
N VAL A 102 7.02 14.62 -3.95
CA VAL A 102 7.09 16.08 -3.76
C VAL A 102 8.27 16.43 -2.87
N ILE A 103 8.38 15.80 -1.69
CA ILE A 103 9.49 16.02 -0.75
C ILE A 103 10.83 15.69 -1.42
N VAL A 104 10.93 14.52 -2.06
CA VAL A 104 12.19 14.07 -2.69
C VAL A 104 12.61 15.01 -3.82
N ASN A 105 11.67 15.47 -4.66
CA ASN A 105 11.98 16.39 -5.76
C ASN A 105 12.43 17.75 -5.24
N TYR A 106 11.73 18.33 -4.27
CA TYR A 106 12.15 19.60 -3.67
C TYR A 106 13.53 19.52 -3.03
N MET A 107 13.83 18.43 -2.31
CA MET A 107 15.15 18.23 -1.70
C MET A 107 16.24 18.07 -2.75
N ARG A 108 15.95 17.30 -3.81
CA ARG A 108 16.86 17.12 -4.94
C ARG A 108 17.18 18.46 -5.61
N ASP A 109 16.16 19.26 -5.91
CA ASP A 109 16.32 20.55 -6.58
C ASP A 109 17.06 21.55 -5.69
N TYR A 110 16.78 21.55 -4.38
CA TYR A 110 17.53 22.33 -3.40
C TYR A 110 19.02 21.94 -3.38
N GLN A 111 19.34 20.65 -3.32
CA GLN A 111 20.73 20.19 -3.33
C GLN A 111 21.45 20.49 -4.64
N LEU A 112 20.75 20.43 -5.78
CA LEU A 112 21.30 20.83 -7.07
C LEU A 112 21.54 22.34 -7.15
N SER A 113 20.67 23.15 -6.55
CA SER A 113 20.83 24.62 -6.48
C SER A 113 22.05 25.04 -5.65
N LEU A 114 22.47 24.22 -4.68
CA LEU A 114 23.69 24.38 -3.90
C LEU A 114 24.97 23.95 -4.66
N GLY A 115 24.84 23.50 -5.92
CA GLY A 115 25.95 23.06 -6.75
C GLY A 115 26.51 21.67 -6.40
N LEU A 116 25.77 20.86 -5.63
CA LEU A 116 26.24 19.52 -5.24
C LEU A 116 26.26 18.56 -6.44
N PRO A 117 27.29 17.69 -6.55
CA PRO A 117 27.34 16.65 -7.58
C PRO A 117 26.14 15.70 -7.48
N ARG A 118 25.57 15.29 -8.63
CA ARG A 118 24.39 14.41 -8.71
C ARG A 118 24.53 13.09 -7.93
N ALA A 119 25.73 12.55 -7.84
CA ALA A 119 26.01 11.34 -7.06
C ALA A 119 25.81 11.58 -5.55
N GLN A 120 26.19 12.76 -5.05
CA GLN A 120 26.01 13.13 -3.65
C GLN A 120 24.54 13.39 -3.33
N VAL A 121 23.80 14.02 -4.24
CA VAL A 121 22.35 14.21 -4.16
C VAL A 121 21.61 12.88 -4.00
N TYR A 122 22.00 11.87 -4.79
CA TYR A 122 21.41 10.52 -4.71
C TYR A 122 21.69 9.86 -3.34
N ASN A 123 22.94 9.91 -2.88
CA ASN A 123 23.33 9.33 -1.59
C ASN A 123 22.59 10.00 -0.43
N GLN A 124 22.49 11.33 -0.43
CA GLN A 124 21.75 12.05 0.60
C GLN A 124 20.26 11.71 0.57
N THR A 125 19.64 11.67 -0.61
CA THR A 125 18.23 11.27 -0.74
C THR A 125 17.97 9.89 -0.12
N MET A 126 18.86 8.92 -0.35
CA MET A 126 18.73 7.59 0.24
C MET A 126 18.86 7.59 1.77
N MET A 127 19.77 8.40 2.32
CA MET A 127 19.90 8.55 3.78
C MET A 127 18.69 9.23 4.40
N ILE A 128 18.08 10.20 3.72
CA ILE A 128 16.85 10.85 4.18
C ILE A 128 15.68 9.86 4.21
N LEU A 129 15.53 9.04 3.17
CA LEU A 129 14.54 7.96 3.15
C LEU A 129 14.77 6.95 4.28
N ALA A 130 16.03 6.61 4.56
CA ALA A 130 16.37 5.79 5.73
C ALA A 130 15.98 6.48 7.05
N GLY A 131 16.20 7.79 7.17
CA GLY A 131 15.75 8.58 8.32
C GLY A 131 14.23 8.56 8.49
N LEU A 132 13.47 8.67 7.39
CA LEU A 132 12.02 8.57 7.41
C LEU A 132 11.54 7.17 7.87
N LEU A 133 12.24 6.11 7.46
CA LEU A 133 12.02 4.75 7.94
C LEU A 133 12.27 4.62 9.45
N MET A 134 13.28 5.28 10.00
CA MET A 134 13.54 5.29 11.44
C MET A 134 12.47 6.04 12.24
N ILE A 135 11.93 7.13 11.69
CA ILE A 135 10.74 7.79 12.26
C ILE A 135 9.55 6.83 12.23
N GLY A 136 9.34 6.14 11.10
CA GLY A 136 8.33 5.09 10.98
C GLY A 136 8.49 3.96 11.99
N LEU A 137 9.73 3.52 12.25
CA LEU A 137 10.06 2.54 13.29
C LEU A 137 9.66 3.02 14.67
N MET A 138 9.99 4.28 15.02
CA MET A 138 9.61 4.87 16.30
C MET A 138 8.09 4.91 16.46
N CYS A 139 7.37 5.34 15.42
CA CYS A 139 5.91 5.30 15.40
C CYS A 139 5.38 3.87 15.59
N ASN A 140 6.00 2.88 14.94
CA ASN A 140 5.59 1.47 15.07
C ASN A 140 5.77 0.93 16.50
N LEU A 141 6.84 1.32 17.19
CA LEU A 141 7.09 0.95 18.58
C LEU A 141 6.05 1.54 19.54
N LEU A 142 5.57 2.75 19.26
CA LEU A 142 4.55 3.44 20.05
C LEU A 142 3.15 2.83 19.87
N ILE A 143 2.91 2.08 18.80
CA ILE A 143 1.62 1.40 18.57
C ILE A 143 1.42 0.30 19.63
N ARG A 144 0.30 0.42 20.35
CA ARG A 144 -0.18 -0.53 21.35
C ARG A 144 -1.58 -1.00 20.97
N PRO A 145 -1.96 -2.24 21.35
CA PRO A 145 -3.33 -2.71 21.17
C PRO A 145 -4.31 -1.78 21.89
N VAL A 146 -5.47 -1.57 21.28
CA VAL A 146 -6.54 -0.76 21.86
C VAL A 146 -7.03 -1.43 23.14
N ALA A 147 -7.33 -0.63 24.17
CA ALA A 147 -7.80 -1.14 25.45
C ALA A 147 -9.19 -1.78 25.32
N ASP A 148 -9.43 -2.86 26.08
CA ASP A 148 -10.64 -3.68 26.04
C ASP A 148 -11.96 -2.89 26.18
N LYS A 149 -11.90 -1.73 26.87
CA LYS A 149 -13.04 -0.82 27.06
C LYS A 149 -13.59 -0.16 25.79
N TRP A 150 -12.84 -0.18 24.68
CA TRP A 150 -13.26 0.40 23.41
C TRP A 150 -13.80 -0.65 22.43
N PHE A 151 -13.74 -1.94 22.79
CA PHE A 151 -14.39 -2.98 22.01
C PHE A 151 -15.89 -2.93 22.29
N MET A 152 -16.69 -2.99 21.24
CA MET A 152 -18.14 -3.07 21.38
C MET A 152 -18.52 -4.38 22.05
N THR A 153 -19.48 -4.28 22.97
CA THR A 153 -20.11 -5.46 23.57
C THR A 153 -20.86 -6.26 22.51
N ALA A 154 -21.11 -7.55 22.77
CA ALA A 154 -21.78 -8.43 21.81
C ALA A 154 -23.19 -7.94 21.42
N GLU A 155 -23.86 -7.23 22.32
CA GLU A 155 -25.19 -6.66 22.13
C GLU A 155 -25.14 -5.41 21.24
N GLU A 156 -24.25 -4.46 21.52
CA GLU A 156 -24.03 -3.26 20.68
C GLU A 156 -23.62 -3.64 19.25
N LEU A 157 -22.77 -4.66 19.09
CA LEU A 157 -22.38 -5.15 17.76
C LEU A 157 -23.56 -5.78 17.01
N ALA A 158 -24.47 -6.46 17.72
CA ALA A 158 -25.65 -7.06 17.11
C ALA A 158 -26.62 -5.98 16.62
N GLU A 159 -26.78 -4.91 17.39
CA GLU A 159 -27.56 -3.73 17.02
C GLU A 159 -26.93 -2.98 15.85
N GLU A 160 -25.62 -2.73 15.86
CA GLU A 160 -24.94 -2.05 14.75
C GLU A 160 -24.98 -2.89 13.46
N LYS A 161 -24.82 -4.22 13.55
CA LYS A 161 -25.05 -5.11 12.41
C LYS A 161 -26.51 -5.15 11.97
N ARG A 162 -27.45 -4.96 12.88
CA ARG A 162 -28.88 -4.87 12.53
C ARG A 162 -29.15 -3.54 11.81
N HIS A 163 -28.68 -2.43 12.35
CA HIS A 163 -28.73 -1.12 11.71
C HIS A 163 -28.02 -1.07 10.36
N ALA A 164 -26.83 -1.67 10.22
CA ALA A 164 -26.14 -1.74 8.94
C ALA A 164 -26.93 -2.59 7.92
N ARG A 165 -27.54 -3.69 8.36
CA ARG A 165 -28.42 -4.51 7.50
C ARG A 165 -29.72 -3.80 7.18
N GLU A 166 -30.30 -3.07 8.12
CA GLU A 166 -31.48 -2.23 7.93
C GLU A 166 -31.17 -1.09 6.97
N LEU A 167 -30.03 -0.41 7.06
CA LEU A 167 -29.61 0.63 6.11
C LEU A 167 -29.33 0.06 4.73
N ILE A 168 -28.69 -1.12 4.62
CA ILE A 168 -28.53 -1.80 3.32
C ILE A 168 -29.89 -2.22 2.78
N ALA A 169 -30.77 -2.74 3.62
CA ALA A 169 -32.14 -3.10 3.24
C ALA A 169 -32.99 -1.87 2.92
N GLU A 170 -32.79 -0.74 3.57
CA GLU A 170 -33.45 0.54 3.33
C GLU A 170 -32.88 1.22 2.09
N ASP A 171 -31.60 1.06 1.76
CA ASP A 171 -31.02 1.50 0.49
C ASP A 171 -31.54 0.61 -0.65
N GLU A 172 -31.67 -0.71 -0.42
CA GLU A 172 -32.34 -1.65 -1.32
C GLU A 172 -33.85 -1.35 -1.45
N VAL A 173 -34.52 -0.95 -0.37
CA VAL A 173 -35.95 -0.65 -0.32
C VAL A 173 -36.25 0.77 -0.82
N HIS A 174 -35.40 1.78 -0.59
CA HIS A 174 -35.49 3.10 -1.22
C HIS A 174 -35.18 3.03 -2.71
N SER A 175 -34.19 2.21 -3.09
CA SER A 175 -34.00 1.78 -4.48
C SER A 175 -35.20 1.02 -5.04
N SER A 176 -36.11 0.52 -4.18
CA SER A 176 -37.35 -0.18 -4.57
C SER A 176 -38.62 0.65 -4.41
N ALA A 177 -38.66 1.69 -3.58
CA ALA A 177 -39.81 2.57 -3.31
C ALA A 177 -39.87 3.74 -4.30
N ASP A 178 -38.72 4.15 -4.86
CA ASP A 178 -38.65 5.03 -6.03
C ASP A 178 -39.21 4.37 -7.32
N LYS A 179 -39.59 3.08 -7.27
CA LYS A 179 -40.25 2.35 -8.36
C LYS A 179 -41.78 2.51 -8.40
N GLY A 180 -42.35 3.43 -7.62
CA GLY A 180 -43.80 3.64 -7.50
C GLY A 180 -44.45 4.47 -8.62
N GLN A 181 -43.69 5.26 -9.39
CA GLN A 181 -44.27 6.12 -10.44
C GLN A 181 -43.32 6.31 -11.62
N GLY A 182 -42.92 5.21 -12.24
CA GLY A 182 -42.07 5.22 -13.42
C GLY A 182 -41.43 3.85 -13.57
N ARG A 183 -41.59 3.23 -14.73
CA ARG A 183 -40.95 1.95 -15.05
C ARG A 183 -39.42 2.10 -15.01
N ASP A 184 -38.79 1.85 -13.87
CA ASP A 184 -37.38 1.51 -13.78
C ASP A 184 -37.23 0.26 -12.91
N ALA A 185 -37.32 -0.88 -13.60
CA ALA A 185 -36.48 -2.03 -13.33
C ALA A 185 -35.06 -1.53 -13.02
N VAL A 186 -34.28 -2.28 -12.23
CA VAL A 186 -32.81 -2.15 -12.30
C VAL A 186 -32.49 -2.14 -13.79
N LYS A 187 -32.11 -0.99 -14.36
CA LYS A 187 -31.63 -0.98 -15.73
C LYS A 187 -30.46 -1.95 -15.65
N PRO A 188 -30.46 -3.09 -16.37
CA PRO A 188 -29.21 -3.80 -16.57
C PRO A 188 -28.27 -2.71 -17.07
N THR A 189 -27.18 -2.44 -16.35
CA THR A 189 -26.20 -1.45 -16.81
C THR A 189 -25.97 -1.78 -18.25
N HIS A 190 -26.40 -0.89 -19.17
CA HIS A 190 -26.50 -1.23 -20.58
C HIS A 190 -25.16 -1.84 -20.93
N PRO A 191 -25.07 -3.05 -21.53
CA PRO A 191 -23.78 -3.72 -21.70
C PRO A 191 -22.76 -2.79 -22.37
N ALA A 192 -23.25 -1.86 -23.20
CA ALA A 192 -22.51 -0.73 -23.74
C ALA A 192 -21.83 0.18 -22.68
N VAL A 193 -22.49 0.61 -21.60
CA VAL A 193 -21.91 1.45 -20.53
C VAL A 193 -20.86 0.68 -19.74
N VAL A 194 -21.10 -0.59 -19.42
CA VAL A 194 -20.09 -1.45 -18.79
C VAL A 194 -18.87 -1.56 -19.70
N TRP A 195 -19.08 -1.87 -20.98
CA TRP A 195 -18.02 -1.90 -21.98
C TRP A 195 -17.31 -0.55 -22.16
N LEU A 196 -18.02 0.57 -22.03
CA LEU A 196 -17.48 1.93 -22.15
C LEU A 196 -16.57 2.24 -20.95
N VAL A 197 -16.99 1.91 -19.73
CA VAL A 197 -16.15 2.04 -18.52
C VAL A 197 -14.93 1.13 -18.60
N TRP A 198 -15.11 -0.13 -19.01
CA TRP A 198 -14.00 -1.06 -19.20
C TRP A 198 -13.04 -0.63 -20.30
N THR A 199 -13.52 -0.03 -21.40
CA THR A 199 -12.64 0.52 -22.43
C THR A 199 -11.90 1.77 -21.96
N ILE A 200 -12.53 2.65 -21.19
CA ILE A 200 -11.86 3.79 -20.54
C ILE A 200 -10.69 3.32 -19.65
N VAL A 201 -10.80 2.16 -19.01
CA VAL A 201 -9.73 1.58 -18.18
C VAL A 201 -8.71 0.79 -19.02
N ILE A 202 -9.18 -0.03 -19.97
CA ILE A 202 -8.34 -0.92 -20.78
C ILE A 202 -7.49 -0.15 -21.78
N ILE A 203 -7.97 0.96 -22.34
CA ILE A 203 -7.24 1.73 -23.36
C ILE A 203 -5.94 2.32 -22.77
N PRO A 204 -5.96 3.07 -21.64
CA PRO A 204 -4.73 3.55 -21.00
C PRO A 204 -3.82 2.43 -20.51
N LEU A 205 -4.40 1.35 -19.96
CA LEU A 205 -3.64 0.19 -19.48
C LEU A 205 -2.88 -0.48 -20.63
N SER A 206 -3.57 -0.74 -21.74
CA SER A 206 -2.99 -1.37 -22.94
C SER A 206 -1.93 -0.46 -23.57
N TRP A 207 -2.16 0.85 -23.60
CA TRP A 207 -1.16 1.83 -24.04
C TRP A 207 0.10 1.80 -23.17
N GLY A 208 -0.06 1.74 -21.85
CA GLY A 208 1.05 1.60 -20.90
C GLY A 208 1.86 0.32 -21.12
N VAL A 209 1.17 -0.81 -21.30
CA VAL A 209 1.81 -2.10 -21.62
C VAL A 209 2.56 -2.04 -22.95
N TYR A 210 1.94 -1.49 -24.00
CA TYR A 210 2.56 -1.34 -25.31
C TYR A 210 3.83 -0.48 -25.27
N LYS A 211 3.77 0.67 -24.59
CA LYS A 211 4.96 1.53 -24.37
C LYS A 211 6.06 0.82 -23.61
N THR A 212 5.69 0.02 -22.60
CA THR A 212 6.64 -0.76 -21.82
C THR A 212 7.32 -1.83 -22.70
N LEU A 213 6.55 -2.51 -23.56
CA LEU A 213 7.07 -3.51 -24.49
C LEU A 213 8.00 -2.91 -25.55
N ILE A 214 7.67 -1.74 -26.14
CA ILE A 214 8.58 -1.05 -27.07
C ILE A 214 9.89 -0.70 -26.38
N ASN A 215 9.81 -0.13 -25.17
CA ASN A 215 11.00 0.26 -24.43
C ASN A 215 11.83 -0.96 -24.01
N ALA A 216 11.18 -2.08 -23.69
CA ALA A 216 11.85 -3.35 -23.41
C ALA A 216 12.51 -3.94 -24.67
N ALA A 217 11.84 -3.89 -25.82
CA ALA A 217 12.38 -4.40 -27.09
C ALA A 217 13.65 -3.67 -27.53
N LYS A 218 13.78 -2.37 -27.21
CA LYS A 218 15.01 -1.58 -27.44
C LYS A 218 16.23 -2.04 -26.64
N PHE A 219 16.07 -2.90 -25.64
CA PHE A 219 17.20 -3.53 -24.95
C PHE A 219 17.68 -4.81 -25.64
N PHE A 220 16.92 -5.33 -26.62
CA PHE A 220 17.22 -6.57 -27.35
C PHE A 220 17.59 -6.35 -28.82
N ILE A 221 17.58 -5.10 -29.30
CA ILE A 221 18.07 -4.63 -30.61
C ILE A 221 19.25 -3.71 -30.33
#